data_AF-A0A7S2LRU3-F1
#
_entry.id   AF-A0A7S2LRU3-F1
#
_cell.length_a   1.000
_cell.length_b   1.000
_cell.length_c   1.000
_cell.angle_alpha   90.00
_cell.angle_beta   90.00
_cell.angle_gamma   90.00
#
_symmetry.space_group_name_H-M   'P 1'
#
loop_
_entity.id
_entity.type
_entity.pdbx_description
1 polymer ?
#
loop_
_entity_poly.entity_id
_entity_poly.type
_entity_poly.pdbx_seq_one_letter_code
_entity_poly.pdbx_strand_id
1 'polypeptide(L)'
;MSFNNPNRNNPQKGGASYKITPFRSYSQMDNTSALATFQSLASAMDEIHNRNASTLSFEELYRNAYNLVLHKHGNLLYEGITERLTVHLRRCGGRLVRLQRDIHSGQSAAVVIGGGGDAKSNAITGSDSLLQYRLLEELSKAWTEHRITMVMVRDIFMYMDRTYVPQQRKRPVYDLGLW
;
A
#
# COMPACT_ATOMS: atom_id res chain seq x y z
N MET A 1 -30.36 2.94 86.84
CA MET A 1 -30.76 3.64 85.60
C MET A 1 -29.47 3.84 84.81
N SER A 2 -29.02 2.90 83.97
CA SER A 2 -29.35 2.82 82.52
C SER A 2 -29.42 4.22 81.90
N PHE A 3 -28.58 4.60 80.93
CA PHE A 3 -28.41 3.92 79.66
C PHE A 3 -26.97 3.91 79.13
N ASN A 4 -26.59 2.69 78.76
CA ASN A 4 -25.47 2.26 77.94
C ASN A 4 -25.57 2.85 76.52
N ASN A 5 -24.50 3.46 76.00
CA ASN A 5 -24.41 3.86 74.60
C ASN A 5 -23.70 2.75 73.79
N PRO A 6 -24.38 2.02 72.90
CA PRO A 6 -23.76 0.92 72.19
C PRO A 6 -22.98 1.44 70.98
N ASN A 7 -21.68 1.17 70.99
CA ASN A 7 -20.91 0.63 69.87
C ASN A 7 -21.28 1.13 68.46
N ARG A 8 -20.49 2.07 67.92
CA ARG A 8 -20.36 2.33 66.48
C ARG A 8 -18.91 2.16 66.04
N ASN A 9 -18.36 0.95 66.17
CA ASN A 9 -17.20 0.54 65.38
C ASN A 9 -17.69 0.05 64.02
N ASN A 10 -17.85 0.97 63.06
CA ASN A 10 -17.90 0.62 61.65
C ASN A 10 -16.47 0.76 61.10
N PRO A 11 -15.80 -0.31 60.63
CA PRO A 11 -14.53 -0.14 59.95
C PRO A 11 -14.81 0.63 58.66
N GLN A 12 -14.31 1.87 58.58
CA GLN A 12 -14.20 2.59 57.31
C GLN A 12 -13.42 1.68 56.37
N LYS A 13 -14.11 1.02 55.43
CA LYS A 13 -13.48 0.43 54.26
C LYS A 13 -12.80 1.60 53.55
N GLY A 14 -11.50 1.77 53.78
CA GLY A 14 -10.66 2.67 53.03
C GLY A 14 -10.86 2.33 51.57
N GLY A 15 -11.58 3.19 50.85
CA GLY A 15 -11.76 3.05 49.42
C GLY A 15 -10.37 2.97 48.81
N ALA A 16 -10.08 1.84 48.17
CA ALA A 16 -8.82 1.68 47.46
C ALA A 16 -8.69 2.88 46.51
N SER A 17 -7.73 3.75 46.77
CA SER A 17 -7.43 4.87 45.89
C SER A 17 -7.01 4.27 44.55
N TYR A 18 -7.92 4.31 43.57
CA TYR A 18 -7.62 3.95 42.20
C TYR A 18 -6.55 4.91 41.69
N LYS A 19 -5.30 4.48 41.77
CA LYS A 19 -4.15 5.23 41.27
C LYS A 19 -4.17 5.10 39.75
N ILE A 20 -4.95 5.96 39.09
CA ILE A 20 -4.92 6.10 37.64
C ILE A 20 -3.51 6.57 37.32
N THR A 21 -2.69 5.66 36.76
CA THR A 21 -1.39 6.04 36.25
C THR A 21 -1.61 7.11 35.17
N PRO A 22 -0.86 8.21 35.19
CA PRO A 22 -1.00 9.24 34.18
C PRO A 22 -0.82 8.59 32.81
N PHE A 23 -1.66 8.97 31.85
CA PHE A 23 -1.59 8.47 30.47
C PHE A 23 -0.14 8.50 30.00
N ARG A 24 0.31 7.39 29.39
CA ARG A 24 1.65 7.26 28.81
C ARG A 24 1.89 8.50 27.96
N SER A 25 2.78 9.38 28.44
CA SER A 25 3.10 10.64 27.76
C SER A 25 3.48 10.27 26.33
N TYR A 26 2.76 10.85 25.36
CA TYR A 26 2.90 10.52 23.95
C TYR A 26 4.30 10.96 23.50
N SER A 27 5.26 10.02 23.59
CA SER A 27 6.66 10.29 23.29
C SER A 27 6.76 10.62 21.81
N GLN A 28 7.15 11.85 21.48
CA GLN A 28 7.31 12.29 20.09
C GLN A 28 8.22 11.30 19.36
N MET A 29 7.73 10.72 18.26
CA MET A 29 8.54 9.83 17.42
C MET A 29 9.61 10.67 16.72
N ASP A 30 10.87 10.32 16.97
CA ASP A 30 12.02 10.94 16.34
C ASP A 30 12.05 10.61 14.83
N ASN A 31 12.77 11.42 14.06
CA ASN A 31 12.84 11.27 12.61
C ASN A 31 13.43 9.91 12.18
N THR A 32 14.42 9.39 12.92
CA THR A 32 15.05 8.11 12.61
C THR A 32 14.09 6.94 12.81
N SER A 33 13.35 6.91 13.92
CA SER A 33 12.30 5.90 14.12
C SER A 33 11.18 6.04 13.09
N ALA A 34 10.77 7.27 12.75
CA ALA A 34 9.78 7.51 11.72
C ALA A 34 10.21 6.95 10.35
N LEU A 35 11.48 7.12 9.98
CA LEU A 35 12.05 6.54 8.76
C LEU A 35 12.05 5.01 8.82
N ALA A 36 12.41 4.40 9.95
CA ALA A 36 12.39 2.95 10.11
C ALA A 36 10.96 2.38 9.99
N THR A 37 9.98 3.04 10.62
CA THR A 37 8.55 2.68 10.49
C THR A 37 8.08 2.84 9.04
N PHE A 38 8.49 3.91 8.36
CA PHE A 38 8.19 4.10 6.94
C PHE A 38 8.84 3.03 6.07
N GLN A 39 10.09 2.63 6.33
CA GLN A 39 10.74 1.55 5.60
C GLN A 39 10.01 0.21 5.76
N SER A 40 9.53 -0.10 6.96
CA SER A 40 8.68 -1.28 7.19
C SER A 40 7.39 -1.22 6.37
N LEU A 41 6.73 -0.06 6.33
CA LEU A 41 5.55 0.16 5.48
C LEU A 41 5.88 0.04 3.99
N ALA A 42 7.01 0.57 3.54
CA ALA A 42 7.44 0.50 2.15
C ALA A 42 7.72 -0.95 1.71
N SER A 43 8.40 -1.74 2.54
CA SER A 43 8.60 -3.18 2.29
C SER A 43 7.26 -3.92 2.25
N ALA A 44 6.34 -3.60 3.16
CA ALA A 44 5.00 -4.18 3.14
C ALA A 44 4.24 -3.83 1.86
N MET A 45 4.36 -2.61 1.34
CA MET A 45 3.78 -2.25 0.03
C MET A 45 4.35 -3.10 -1.11
N ASP A 46 5.66 -3.37 -1.11
CA ASP A 46 6.25 -4.27 -2.11
C ASP A 46 5.72 -5.70 -1.99
N GLU A 47 5.58 -6.22 -0.76
CA GLU A 47 5.01 -7.54 -0.51
C GLU A 47 3.54 -7.63 -0.95
N ILE A 48 2.76 -6.56 -0.74
CA ILE A 48 1.39 -6.44 -1.25
C ILE A 48 1.38 -6.55 -2.78
N HIS A 49 2.25 -5.81 -3.46
CA HIS A 49 2.38 -5.87 -4.92
C HIS A 49 2.92 -7.22 -5.43
N ASN A 50 3.70 -7.95 -4.62
CA ASN A 50 4.23 -9.28 -4.94
C ASN A 50 3.26 -10.43 -4.61
N ARG A 51 1.99 -10.13 -4.25
CA ARG A 51 0.96 -11.10 -3.84
C ARG A 51 1.24 -11.86 -2.54
N ASN A 52 2.15 -11.35 -1.72
CA ASN A 52 2.45 -11.89 -0.39
C ASN A 52 1.70 -11.14 0.72
N ALA A 53 0.58 -10.49 0.39
CA ALA A 53 -0.20 -9.70 1.36
C ALA A 53 -0.74 -10.55 2.53
N SER A 54 -0.90 -11.86 2.36
CA SER A 54 -1.41 -12.76 3.40
C SER A 54 -0.46 -12.98 4.58
N THR A 55 0.84 -12.70 4.41
CA THR A 55 1.84 -12.81 5.50
C THR A 55 1.96 -11.54 6.33
N LEU A 56 1.28 -10.46 5.92
CA LEU A 56 1.36 -9.15 6.55
C LEU A 56 0.25 -8.93 7.57
N SER A 57 0.59 -8.24 8.66
CA SER A 57 -0.39 -7.80 9.66
C SER A 57 -0.96 -6.43 9.27
N PHE A 58 -2.15 -6.41 8.66
CA PHE A 58 -2.84 -5.16 8.28
C PHE A 58 -3.06 -4.20 9.46
N GLU A 59 -3.37 -4.74 10.65
CA GLU A 59 -3.55 -3.95 11.86
C GLU A 59 -2.25 -3.26 12.29
N GLU A 60 -1.11 -3.96 12.17
CA GLU A 60 0.19 -3.37 12.49
C GLU A 60 0.58 -2.28 11.49
N LEU A 61 0.39 -2.53 10.19
CA LEU A 61 0.64 -1.53 9.15
C LEU A 61 -0.25 -0.30 9.33
N TYR A 62 -1.53 -0.49 9.66
CA TYR A 62 -2.45 0.60 9.95
C TYR A 62 -2.00 1.42 11.18
N ARG A 63 -1.58 0.76 12.27
CA ARG A 63 -1.04 1.44 13.47
C ARG A 63 0.23 2.23 13.18
N ASN A 64 1.12 1.66 12.37
CA ASN A 64 2.37 2.30 11.96
C ASN A 64 2.09 3.57 11.14
N ALA A 65 1.17 3.49 10.18
CA ALA A 65 0.72 4.65 9.40
C ALA A 65 0.03 5.71 10.27
N TYR A 66 -0.84 5.29 11.20
CA TYR A 66 -1.49 6.17 12.18
C TYR A 66 -0.47 6.92 13.04
N ASN A 67 0.52 6.22 13.60
CA ASN A 67 1.55 6.81 14.45
C ASN A 67 2.37 7.84 13.68
N LEU A 68 2.73 7.57 12.42
CA LEU A 68 3.46 8.52 11.57
C LEU A 68 2.67 9.82 11.36
N VAL A 69 1.37 9.73 11.04
CA VAL A 69 0.52 10.92 10.83
C VAL A 69 0.34 11.70 12.13
N LEU A 70 0.10 11.01 13.24
CA LEU A 70 -0.12 11.64 14.54
C LEU A 70 1.13 12.35 15.07
N HIS A 71 2.32 11.81 14.80
CA HIS A 71 3.61 12.44 15.11
C HIS A 71 4.07 13.49 14.08
N LYS A 72 3.15 14.00 13.24
CA LYS A 72 3.42 15.03 12.22
C LYS A 72 4.40 14.62 11.10
N HIS A 73 4.63 13.32 10.92
CA HIS A 73 5.43 12.76 9.80
C HIS A 73 4.56 12.39 8.58
N GLY A 74 3.35 12.97 8.47
CA GLY A 74 2.44 12.70 7.35
C GLY A 74 3.00 13.14 5.99
N ASN A 75 3.87 14.15 5.92
CA ASN A 75 4.45 14.57 4.64
C ASN A 75 5.41 13.51 4.07
N LEU A 76 6.29 12.99 4.93
CA LEU A 76 7.22 11.91 4.60
C LEU A 76 6.45 10.69 4.08
N LEU A 77 5.39 10.32 4.79
CA LEU A 77 4.55 9.20 4.40
C LEU A 77 3.90 9.42 3.04
N TYR A 78 3.30 10.58 2.81
CA TYR A 78 2.62 10.91 1.55
C TYR A 78 3.57 10.91 0.35
N GLU A 79 4.70 11.61 0.46
CA GLU A 79 5.70 11.70 -0.61
C GLU A 79 6.29 10.33 -0.91
N GLY A 80 6.65 9.57 0.12
CA GLY A 80 7.22 8.23 -0.03
C GLY A 80 6.25 7.22 -0.66
N ILE A 81 4.96 7.25 -0.29
CA ILE A 81 3.92 6.41 -0.93
C ILE A 81 3.77 6.79 -2.40
N THR A 82 3.72 8.10 -2.70
CA THR A 82 3.55 8.60 -4.07
C THR A 82 4.71 8.16 -4.96
N GLU A 83 5.94 8.28 -4.47
CA GLU A 83 7.13 7.82 -5.16
C GLU A 83 7.08 6.31 -5.41
N ARG A 84 6.77 5.52 -4.38
CA ARG A 84 6.73 4.05 -4.51
C ARG A 84 5.68 3.59 -5.51
N LEU A 85 4.51 4.19 -5.47
CA LEU A 85 3.42 3.90 -6.39
C LEU A 85 3.80 4.26 -7.83
N THR A 86 4.45 5.41 -8.03
CA THR A 86 4.95 5.84 -9.34
C THR A 86 5.99 4.86 -9.90
N VAL A 87 6.92 4.40 -9.05
CA VAL A 87 7.93 3.40 -9.44
C VAL A 87 7.28 2.06 -9.81
N HIS A 88 6.29 1.61 -9.04
CA HIS A 88 5.55 0.39 -9.33
C HIS A 88 4.82 0.47 -10.68
N LEU A 89 4.06 1.55 -10.91
CA LEU A 89 3.33 1.78 -12.17
C LEU A 89 4.28 1.86 -13.38
N ARG A 90 5.40 2.57 -13.26
CA ARG A 90 6.43 2.62 -14.32
C ARG A 90 7.03 1.25 -14.61
N ARG A 91 7.25 0.43 -13.59
CA ARG A 91 7.74 -0.94 -13.77
C ARG A 91 6.70 -1.82 -14.47
N CYS A 92 5.43 -1.73 -14.08
CA CYS A 92 4.33 -2.44 -14.73
C CYS A 92 4.19 -2.03 -16.20
N GLY A 93 4.18 -0.72 -16.50
CA GLY A 93 4.17 -0.22 -17.87
C GLY A 93 5.41 -0.64 -18.67
N GLY A 94 6.60 -0.60 -18.06
CA GLY A 94 7.84 -1.04 -18.69
C GLY A 94 7.85 -2.53 -19.08
N ARG A 95 7.21 -3.41 -18.28
CA ARG A 95 7.03 -4.83 -18.64
C ARG A 95 6.19 -4.97 -19.91
N LEU A 96 5.09 -4.23 -20.01
CA LEU A 96 4.20 -4.27 -21.18
C LEU A 96 4.90 -3.74 -22.44
N VAL A 97 5.67 -2.65 -22.32
CA VAL A 97 6.47 -2.11 -23.45
C VAL A 97 7.54 -3.10 -23.91
N ARG A 98 8.16 -3.84 -22.98
CA ARG A 98 9.11 -4.89 -23.33
C ARG A 98 8.43 -6.06 -24.03
N LEU A 99 7.28 -6.52 -23.54
CA LEU A 99 6.50 -7.57 -24.21
C LEU A 99 6.10 -7.15 -25.64
N GLN A 100 5.64 -5.90 -25.81
CA GLN A 100 5.33 -5.34 -27.13
C GLN A 100 6.57 -5.32 -28.05
N ARG A 101 7.74 -4.97 -27.51
CA ARG A 101 9.01 -4.92 -28.25
C ARG A 101 9.50 -6.31 -28.64
N ASP A 102 9.51 -7.25 -27.70
CA ASP A 102 9.97 -8.62 -27.92
C ASP A 102 9.13 -9.31 -29.00
N ILE A 103 7.82 -9.00 -29.03
CA ILE A 103 6.89 -9.43 -30.08
C ILE A 103 7.26 -8.85 -31.46
N HIS A 104 7.59 -7.56 -31.56
CA HIS A 104 7.99 -6.92 -32.82
C HIS A 104 9.41 -7.33 -33.27
N SER A 105 10.34 -7.56 -32.34
CA SER A 105 11.68 -8.05 -32.65
C SER A 105 11.70 -9.52 -33.05
N GLY A 106 10.78 -10.34 -32.53
CA GLY A 106 10.59 -11.74 -32.94
C GLY A 106 10.12 -11.89 -34.38
N GLN A 107 9.38 -10.90 -34.92
CA GLN A 107 9.05 -10.83 -36.35
C GLN A 107 10.26 -10.44 -37.22
N SER A 108 11.22 -9.68 -36.69
CA SER A 108 12.41 -9.25 -37.44
C SER A 108 13.54 -10.29 -37.48
N ALA A 109 13.65 -11.16 -36.47
CA ALA A 109 14.66 -12.23 -36.46
C ALA A 109 14.39 -13.33 -37.51
N ALA A 110 13.14 -13.54 -37.92
CA ALA A 110 12.79 -14.50 -38.97
C ALA A 110 13.00 -13.97 -40.40
N VAL A 111 13.13 -12.65 -40.59
CA VAL A 111 13.26 -12.02 -41.93
C VAL A 111 14.70 -12.04 -42.46
N VAL A 112 15.70 -12.27 -41.61
CA VAL A 112 17.11 -12.07 -41.98
C VAL A 112 17.83 -13.34 -42.47
N ILE A 113 17.19 -14.51 -42.47
CA ILE A 113 17.78 -15.74 -43.08
C ILE A 113 16.73 -16.46 -43.94
N GLY A 114 16.63 -16.06 -45.21
CA GLY A 114 15.77 -16.75 -46.18
C GLY A 114 15.59 -15.97 -47.48
N GLY A 115 16.67 -15.73 -48.22
CA GLY A 115 16.59 -15.23 -49.60
C GLY A 115 15.98 -16.29 -50.53
N GLY A 116 14.91 -15.91 -51.24
CA GLY A 116 14.40 -16.58 -52.44
C GLY A 116 13.14 -17.43 -52.22
N GLY A 117 12.01 -16.99 -52.78
CA GLY A 117 10.84 -17.84 -52.99
C GLY A 117 9.50 -17.13 -52.84
N ASP A 118 8.83 -16.90 -53.96
CA ASP A 118 7.47 -16.36 -54.08
C ASP A 118 6.44 -17.24 -53.35
N ALA A 119 5.83 -16.76 -52.26
CA ALA A 119 4.57 -17.33 -51.74
C ALA A 119 3.91 -16.46 -50.64
N LYS A 120 2.68 -16.02 -50.94
CA LYS A 120 1.55 -15.81 -50.01
C LYS A 120 1.68 -14.71 -48.94
N SER A 121 1.39 -13.49 -49.37
CA SER A 121 1.05 -12.32 -48.53
C SER A 121 -0.36 -12.40 -47.89
N ASN A 122 -0.71 -13.51 -47.21
CA ASN A 122 -2.03 -13.63 -46.53
C ASN A 122 -1.97 -14.23 -45.12
N ALA A 123 -0.79 -14.40 -44.51
CA ALA A 123 -0.63 -14.90 -43.14
C ALA A 123 -0.37 -13.80 -42.09
N ILE A 124 -0.37 -12.53 -42.48
CA ILE A 124 0.11 -11.41 -41.63
C ILE A 124 -1.02 -10.84 -40.74
N THR A 125 -2.28 -10.86 -41.18
CA THR A 125 -3.40 -10.23 -40.47
C THR A 125 -3.87 -11.00 -39.23
N GLY A 126 -3.68 -12.33 -39.22
CA GLY A 126 -4.13 -13.20 -38.11
C GLY A 126 -3.17 -13.23 -36.92
N SER A 127 -1.86 -13.11 -37.15
CA SER A 127 -0.85 -13.08 -36.09
C SER A 127 -0.91 -11.77 -35.31
N ASP A 128 -1.09 -10.64 -35.99
CA ASP A 128 -1.15 -9.32 -35.34
C ASP A 128 -2.33 -9.19 -34.36
N SER A 129 -3.49 -9.76 -34.73
CA SER A 129 -4.66 -9.82 -33.85
C SER A 129 -4.40 -10.67 -32.60
N LEU A 130 -3.81 -11.87 -32.76
CA LEU A 130 -3.45 -12.75 -31.63
C LEU A 130 -2.44 -12.11 -30.68
N LEU A 131 -1.49 -11.33 -31.22
CA LEU A 131 -0.51 -10.59 -30.42
C LEU A 131 -1.18 -9.48 -29.60
N GLN A 132 -2.15 -8.79 -30.21
CA GLN A 132 -2.92 -7.74 -29.56
C GLN A 132 -3.81 -8.30 -28.44
N TYR A 133 -4.40 -9.48 -28.64
CA TYR A 133 -5.13 -10.19 -27.59
C TYR A 133 -4.24 -10.57 -26.39
N ARG A 134 -3.01 -11.03 -26.62
CA ARG A 134 -2.07 -11.38 -25.53
C ARG A 134 -1.61 -10.17 -24.73
N LEU A 135 -1.36 -9.03 -25.39
CA LEU A 135 -1.05 -7.79 -24.69
C LEU A 135 -2.24 -7.32 -23.86
N LEU A 136 -3.44 -7.34 -24.45
CA LEU A 136 -4.66 -6.91 -23.77
C LEU A 136 -4.97 -7.80 -22.57
N GLU A 137 -4.74 -9.11 -22.68
CA GLU A 137 -4.88 -10.07 -21.59
C GLU A 137 -3.90 -9.79 -20.44
N GLU A 138 -2.61 -9.59 -20.74
CA GLU A 138 -1.61 -9.30 -19.71
C GLU A 138 -1.84 -7.92 -19.08
N LEU A 139 -2.26 -6.93 -19.86
CA LEU A 139 -2.66 -5.61 -19.35
C LEU A 139 -3.88 -5.73 -18.42
N SER A 140 -4.91 -6.46 -18.84
CA SER A 140 -6.13 -6.67 -18.04
C SER A 140 -5.82 -7.36 -16.72
N LYS A 141 -4.96 -8.38 -16.76
CA LYS A 141 -4.47 -9.09 -15.58
C LYS A 141 -3.67 -8.18 -14.65
N ALA A 142 -2.68 -7.46 -15.18
CA ALA A 142 -1.86 -6.53 -14.41
C ALA A 142 -2.70 -5.39 -13.79
N TRP A 143 -3.68 -4.86 -14.54
CA TRP A 143 -4.59 -3.84 -14.06
C TRP A 143 -5.51 -4.35 -12.94
N THR A 144 -6.01 -5.57 -13.09
CA THR A 144 -6.84 -6.21 -12.05
C THR A 144 -6.04 -6.40 -10.76
N GLU A 145 -4.80 -6.87 -10.86
CA GLU A 145 -3.90 -7.02 -9.72
C GLU A 145 -3.55 -5.68 -9.07
N HIS A 146 -3.23 -4.67 -9.87
CA HIS A 146 -3.03 -3.31 -9.40
C HIS A 146 -4.25 -2.78 -8.65
N ARG A 147 -5.46 -2.99 -9.16
CA ARG A 147 -6.69 -2.55 -8.51
C ARG A 147 -6.91 -3.22 -7.14
N ILE A 148 -6.66 -4.53 -7.02
CA ILE A 148 -6.79 -5.25 -5.74
C ILE A 148 -5.75 -4.72 -4.74
N THR A 149 -4.50 -4.58 -5.16
CA THR A 149 -3.41 -4.07 -4.30
C THR A 149 -3.65 -2.62 -3.88
N MET A 150 -4.20 -1.78 -4.75
CA MET A 150 -4.58 -0.41 -4.43
C MET A 150 -5.70 -0.31 -3.38
N VAL A 151 -6.65 -1.24 -3.35
CA VAL A 151 -7.67 -1.29 -2.29
C VAL A 151 -6.99 -1.61 -0.95
N MET A 152 -6.07 -2.58 -0.91
CA MET A 152 -5.31 -2.91 0.30
C MET A 152 -4.47 -1.72 0.81
N VAL A 153 -3.80 -1.01 -0.11
CA VAL A 153 -3.02 0.20 0.21
C VAL A 153 -3.92 1.30 0.78
N ARG A 154 -5.12 1.51 0.20
CA ARG A 154 -6.10 2.46 0.71
C ARG A 154 -6.55 2.12 2.13
N ASP A 155 -6.76 0.84 2.43
CA ASP A 155 -7.21 0.41 3.76
C ASP A 155 -6.13 0.65 4.82
N ILE A 156 -4.86 0.39 4.48
CA ILE A 156 -3.71 0.67 5.36
C ILE A 156 -3.57 2.18 5.62
N PHE A 157 -3.72 3.01 4.59
CA PHE A 157 -3.54 4.46 4.70
C PHE A 157 -4.84 5.23 4.94
N MET A 158 -5.92 4.55 5.31
CA MET A 158 -7.25 5.13 5.51
C MET A 158 -7.22 6.34 6.45
N TYR A 159 -6.41 6.28 7.52
CA TYR A 159 -6.30 7.37 8.48
C TYR A 159 -5.66 8.63 7.86
N MET A 160 -4.59 8.45 7.07
CA MET A 160 -3.92 9.55 6.36
C MET A 160 -4.88 10.21 5.36
N ASP A 161 -5.63 9.42 4.60
CA ASP A 161 -6.62 9.93 3.64
C ASP A 161 -7.77 10.69 4.31
N ARG A 162 -8.18 10.29 5.54
CA ARG A 162 -9.28 10.95 6.26
C ARG A 162 -8.86 12.20 7.04
N THR A 163 -7.61 12.29 7.47
CA THR A 163 -7.15 13.36 8.36
C THR A 163 -6.14 14.29 7.72
N TYR A 164 -5.06 13.75 7.16
CA TYR A 164 -3.94 14.53 6.64
C TYR A 164 -4.24 15.13 5.27
N VAL A 165 -4.85 14.36 4.36
CA VAL A 165 -5.14 14.79 2.98
C VAL A 165 -6.09 16.00 2.91
N PRO A 166 -7.22 16.04 3.64
CA PRO A 166 -8.11 17.21 3.64
C PRO A 166 -7.45 18.45 4.26
N GLN A 167 -6.65 18.26 5.31
CA GLN A 167 -5.95 19.35 6.00
C GLN A 167 -4.89 20.00 5.09
N GLN A 168 -4.18 19.20 4.30
CA GLN A 168 -3.09 19.67 3.43
C GLN A 168 -3.57 19.98 2.00
N ARG A 169 -4.87 19.88 1.71
CA ARG A 169 -5.47 20.02 0.36
C ARG A 169 -4.75 19.18 -0.70
N LYS A 170 -4.27 17.99 -0.32
CA LYS A 170 -3.62 17.03 -1.22
C LYS A 170 -4.66 16.08 -1.82
N ARG A 171 -4.26 15.27 -2.80
CA ARG A 171 -5.11 14.21 -3.37
C ARG A 171 -5.01 12.95 -2.52
N PRO A 172 -6.09 12.17 -2.34
CA PRO A 172 -6.04 10.94 -1.58
C PRO A 172 -5.18 9.88 -2.28
N VAL A 173 -4.66 8.93 -1.51
CA VAL A 173 -3.72 7.90 -2.01
C VAL A 173 -4.36 7.06 -3.10
N TYR A 174 -5.64 6.72 -2.96
CA TYR A 174 -6.34 5.95 -3.98
C TYR A 174 -6.35 6.64 -5.34
N ASP A 175 -6.55 7.97 -5.36
CA ASP A 175 -6.57 8.76 -6.58
C ASP A 175 -5.18 8.85 -7.22
N LEU A 176 -4.10 8.74 -6.44
CA LEU A 176 -2.74 8.73 -6.98
C LEU A 176 -2.43 7.47 -7.81
N GLY A 177 -3.10 6.35 -7.53
CA GLY A 177 -2.87 5.10 -8.26
C GLY A 177 -3.76 4.89 -9.48
N LEU A 178 -4.67 5.84 -9.75
CA LEU A 178 -5.58 5.82 -10.90
C LEU A 178 -5.02 6.57 -12.12
N TRP A 179 -3.93 7.33 -11.96
CA TRP A 179 -3.35 8.19 -12.99
C TRP A 179 -2.00 7.67 -13.48
#